data_AF-A0A645J9C9-F1
#
_entry.id   AF-A0A645J9C9-F1
#
_cell.length_a   1.000
_cell.length_b   1.000
_cell.length_c   1.000
_cell.angle_alpha   90.00
_cell.angle_beta   90.00
_cell.angle_gamma   90.00
#
_symmetry.space_group_name_H-M   'P 1'
#
loop_
_entity.id
_entity.type
_entity.pdbx_description
1 polymer ?
#
loop_
_entity_poly.entity_id
_entity_poly.type
_entity_poly.pdbx_seq_one_letter_code
_entity_poly.pdbx_strand_id
1 'polypeptide(L)' 'MRCVITKVNDNNYEGKDYNGRKYLIVKNEATKNYKLGTDSTFYATKRVEGLMLKKIILEPLTTDEYEYILSKEPIINKQ' A
#
# COMPACT_ATOMS: atom_id res chain seq x y z
N MET A 1 -5.83 -3.46 -0.56
CA MET A 1 -4.81 -4.20 -1.35
C MET A 1 -4.38 -5.42 -0.57
N ARG A 2 -4.16 -6.57 -1.20
CA ARG A 2 -3.56 -7.77 -0.56
C ARG A 2 -2.31 -8.20 -1.31
N CYS A 3 -1.21 -8.39 -0.59
CA CYS A 3 0.04 -8.89 -1.19
C CYS A 3 0.92 -9.60 -0.16
N VAL A 4 1.86 -10.40 -0.67
CA VAL A 4 2.90 -11.06 0.12
C VAL A 4 4.19 -10.27 0.02
N ILE A 5 4.82 -9.97 1.16
CA ILE A 5 6.12 -9.31 1.21
C ILE A 5 7.22 -10.29 0.76
N THR A 6 7.88 -9.96 -0.35
CA THR A 6 8.93 -10.78 -0.96
C THR A 6 10.34 -10.23 -0.73
N LYS A 7 10.47 -8.97 -0.31
CA LYS A 7 11.76 -8.36 0.04
C LYS A 7 11.59 -7.25 1.07
N VAL A 8 12.59 -7.09 1.94
CA VAL A 8 12.69 -6.00 2.91
C VAL A 8 13.93 -5.18 2.57
N ASN A 9 13.75 -3.90 2.26
CA ASN A 9 14.83 -2.93 2.08
C ASN A 9 14.80 -1.93 3.26
N ASP A 10 15.70 -0.93 3.30
CA ASP A 10 15.74 0.03 4.41
C ASP A 10 14.46 0.86 4.52
N ASN A 11 14.02 1.47 3.42
CA ASN A 11 12.91 2.44 3.38
C ASN A 11 11.59 1.88 2.81
N ASN A 12 11.61 0.67 2.25
CA ASN A 12 10.44 0.07 1.62
C ASN A 12 10.48 -1.46 1.69
N TYR A 13 9.33 -2.07 1.41
CA TYR A 13 9.19 -3.48 1.10
C TYR A 13 8.93 -3.65 -0.40
N GLU A 14 9.33 -4.79 -0.95
CA GLU A 14 8.77 -5.26 -2.22
C GLU A 14 7.71 -6.33 -1.93
N GLY A 15 6.51 -6.12 -2.47
CA GLY A 15 5.39 -7.04 -2.34
C GLY A 15 4.91 -7.54 -3.69
N LYS A 16 4.28 -8.72 -3.70
CA LYS A 16 3.69 -9.33 -4.89
C LYS A 16 2.25 -9.76 -4.60
N ASP A 17 1.31 -9.41 -5.48
CA ASP A 17 -0.05 -9.94 -5.39
C ASP A 17 -0.12 -11.37 -5.98
N TYR A 18 -1.28 -12.01 -5.85
CA TYR A 18 -1.50 -13.36 -6.38
C TYR A 18 -1.54 -13.43 -7.91
N ASN A 19 -1.75 -12.30 -8.59
CA ASN A 19 -1.70 -12.21 -10.05
C ASN A 19 -0.27 -12.01 -10.57
N GLY A 20 0.71 -11.94 -9.68
CA GLY A 20 2.10 -11.79 -10.01
C GLY A 20 2.61 -10.36 -10.11
N ARG A 21 1.76 -9.37 -9.87
CA ARG A 21 2.08 -7.95 -9.96
C ARG A 21 2.93 -7.53 -8.77
N LYS A 22 3.99 -6.77 -9.06
CA LYS A 22 4.94 -6.27 -8.06
C LYS A 22 4.62 -4.85 -7.62
N TYR A 23 4.88 -4.58 -6.36
CA TYR A 23 4.64 -3.30 -5.71
C TYR A 23 5.84 -2.92 -4.85
N LEU A 24 6.12 -1.62 -4.79
CA LEU A 24 7.00 -1.04 -3.78
C LEU A 24 6.12 -0.44 -2.69
N ILE A 25 6.27 -0.91 -1.45
CA ILE A 25 5.42 -0.54 -0.32
C ILE A 25 6.26 0.28 0.63
N VAL A 26 5.90 1.55 0.83
CA VAL A 26 6.65 2.46 1.71
C VAL A 26 6.49 2.02 3.17
N LYS A 27 7.58 2.06 3.95
CA LYS A 27 7.54 1.76 5.38
C LYS A 27 6.93 2.93 6.14
N ASN A 28 6.02 2.61 7.06
CA ASN A 28 5.44 3.54 8.03
C ASN A 28 4.81 2.76 9.19
N GLU A 29 4.12 3.47 10.09
CA GLU A 29 3.48 2.86 11.26
C GLU A 29 2.48 1.75 10.92
N ALA A 30 1.74 1.86 9.81
CA ALA A 30 0.80 0.84 9.36
C ALA A 30 1.47 -0.49 8.97
N THR A 31 2.77 -0.45 8.67
CA THR A 31 3.57 -1.62 8.24
C THR A 31 4.69 -1.98 9.21
N LYS A 32 4.72 -1.41 10.42
CA LYS A 32 5.81 -1.64 11.39
C LYS A 32 6.10 -3.10 11.72
N ASN A 33 5.07 -3.96 11.63
CA ASN A 33 5.17 -5.39 11.93
C ASN A 33 5.39 -6.25 10.68
N TYR A 34 5.54 -5.64 9.50
CA TYR A 34 5.74 -6.39 8.25
C TYR A 34 7.16 -6.94 8.18
N LYS A 35 7.26 -8.19 7.77
CA LYS A 35 8.50 -8.93 7.57
C LYS A 35 8.42 -9.75 6.30
N LEU A 36 9.53 -10.36 5.90
CA LEU A 36 9.55 -11.27 4.77
C LEU A 36 8.51 -12.39 4.95
N GLY A 37 7.72 -12.65 3.91
CA GLY A 37 6.65 -13.65 3.93
C GLY A 37 5.33 -13.19 4.56
N THR A 38 5.25 -11.97 5.10
CA THR A 38 3.97 -11.41 5.56
C THR A 38 2.98 -11.35 4.39
N ASP A 39 1.86 -12.07 4.52
CA ASP A 39 0.67 -11.95 3.66
C ASP A 39 -0.37 -11.11 4.41
N SER A 40 -0.70 -9.94 3.87
CA SER A 40 -1.58 -9.00 4.55
C SER A 40 -2.45 -8.21 3.58
N THR A 41 -3.59 -7.75 4.10
CA THR A 41 -4.51 -6.84 3.42
C THR A 41 -4.49 -5.50 4.13
N PHE A 42 -4.29 -4.41 3.39
CA PHE A 42 -4.20 -3.05 3.91
C PHE A 42 -4.77 -2.02 2.93
N TYR A 43 -5.14 -0.86 3.46
CA TYR A 43 -5.45 0.33 2.66
C TYR A 43 -4.16 1.08 2.34
N ALA A 44 -4.10 1.67 1.15
CA ALA A 44 -2.94 2.44 0.71
C ALA A 44 -3.36 3.45 -0.35
N THR A 45 -2.69 4.59 -0.39
CA THR A 45 -2.67 5.39 -1.61
C THR A 45 -1.78 4.69 -2.64
N LYS A 46 -2.05 4.95 -3.92
CA LYS A 46 -1.30 4.37 -5.03
C LYS A 46 -0.79 5.49 -5.91
N ARG A 47 0.53 5.52 -6.14
CA ARG A 47 1.13 6.31 -7.20
C ARG A 47 1.91 5.44 -8.17
N VAL A 48 2.06 5.93 -9.39
CA VAL A 48 2.83 5.26 -10.44
C VAL A 48 3.92 6.21 -10.89
N GLU A 49 5.16 5.77 -10.80
CA GLU A 49 6.33 6.57 -11.15
C GLU A 49 7.16 5.89 -12.25
N GLY A 50 7.94 6.70 -12.97
CA GLY A 50 8.82 6.25 -14.04
C GLY A 50 8.16 6.32 -15.43
N LEU A 51 8.86 6.96 -16.38
CA LEU A 51 8.40 7.10 -17.76
C LEU A 51 8.48 5.78 -18.56
N MET A 52 9.59 5.06 -18.45
CA MET A 52 9.84 3.83 -19.22
C MET A 52 9.52 2.55 -18.42
N LEU A 53 9.89 2.51 -17.14
CA LEU A 53 9.63 1.40 -16.23
C LEU A 53 8.67 1.87 -15.14
N LYS A 54 7.37 1.74 -15.40
CA LYS A 54 6.33 2.13 -14.47
C LYS A 54 6.41 1.27 -13.20
N LYS A 55 6.80 1.90 -12.09
CA LYS A 55 6.79 1.30 -10.75
C LYS A 55 5.50 1.70 -10.04
N ILE A 56 4.87 0.75 -9.38
CA ILE A 56 3.68 1.01 -8.55
C ILE A 56 4.15 1.14 -7.12
N ILE A 57 3.94 2.31 -6.55
CA ILE A 57 4.30 2.62 -5.18
C ILE A 57 3.00 2.70 -4.38
N LEU A 58 2.97 1.96 -3.28
CA LEU A 58 1.88 1.94 -2.31
C LEU A 58 2.36 2.62 -1.04
N GLU A 59 1.58 3.57 -0.55
CA GLU A 59 1.79 4.20 0.76
C GLU A 59 0.67 3.74 1.68
N PRO A 60 0.95 2.75 2.56
CA PRO A 60 -0.04 2.19 3.47
C PRO A 60 -0.66 3.26 4.35
N LEU A 61 -1.95 3.17 4.60
CA LEU A 61 -2.66 4.10 5.49
C LEU A 61 -2.77 3.47 6.88
N THR A 62 -2.50 4.28 7.90
CA THR A 62 -2.94 3.99 9.26
C THR A 62 -4.46 4.09 9.36
N THR A 63 -5.04 3.54 10.44
CA THR A 63 -6.48 3.64 10.71
C THR A 63 -6.93 5.10 10.75
N ASP A 64 -6.21 5.95 11.49
CA ASP A 64 -6.55 7.36 11.66
C ASP A 64 -6.51 8.13 10.32
N GLU A 65 -5.52 7.87 9.47
CA GLU A 65 -5.46 8.47 8.12
C GLU A 65 -6.62 8.02 7.24
N TYR A 66 -6.99 6.74 7.31
CA TYR A 66 -8.12 6.20 6.57
C TYR A 66 -9.44 6.84 7.02
N GLU A 67 -9.68 6.91 8.31
CA GLU A 67 -10.87 7.55 8.89
C GLU A 67 -10.94 9.04 8.55
N TYR A 68 -9.80 9.74 8.62
CA TYR A 68 -9.71 11.14 8.22
C TYR A 68 -10.09 11.34 6.76
N ILE A 69 -9.56 10.53 5.84
CA ILE A 69 -9.90 10.61 4.41
C ILE A 69 -11.41 10.39 4.22
N LEU A 70 -11.98 9.35 4.82
CA LEU A 70 -13.41 9.07 4.74
C LEU A 70 -14.28 10.21 5.30
N SER A 71 -13.83 10.90 6.35
CA SER A 71 -14.57 12.03 6.94
C SER A 71 -14.56 13.29 6.07
N LYS A 72 -13.59 13.40 5.14
CA LYS A 72 -13.40 14.55 4.26
C LYS A 72 -13.98 14.33 2.87
N GLU A 73 -14.18 13.08 2.46
CA GLU A 73 -14.93 12.79 1.24
C GLU A 73 -16.39 13.19 1.46
N PRO A 74 -16.95 14.12 0.65
CA PRO A 74 -18.38 14.36 0.70
C PRO A 74 -19.07 13.04 0.40
N ILE A 75 -20.08 12.68 1.20
CA ILE A 75 -20.95 11.52 0.95
C ILE A 75 -21.72 11.79 -0.35
N ILE A 76 -21.06 11.62 -1.49
CA ILE A 76 -21.71 11.47 -2.79
C ILE A 76 -22.01 9.98 -2.88
N ASN A 77 -23.04 9.58 -2.16
CA ASN A 77 -23.93 8.50 -2.58
C ASN A 77 -25.31 8.83 -2.01
N LYS A 78 -26.00 9.72 -2.73
CA LYS A 78 -27.39 9.50 -3.06
C LYS A 78 -27.44 8.24 -3.92
N GLN A 79 -28.05 7.18 -3.40
CA GLN A 79 -29.16 6.44 -4.03
C GLN A 79 -29.67 5.38 -3.06
#